data_AF-A0A7W5MK33-F1
#
_entry.id   AF-A0A7W5MK33-F1
#
_cell.length_a   1.000
_cell.length_b   1.000
_cell.length_c   1.000
_cell.angle_alpha   90.00
_cell.angle_beta   90.00
_cell.angle_gamma   90.00
#
_symmetry.space_group_name_H-M   'P 1'
#
loop_
_entity.id
_entity.type
_entity.pdbx_description
1 polymer ?
#
loop_
_entity_poly.entity_id
_entity_poly.type
_entity_poly.pdbx_seq_one_letter_code
_entity_poly.pdbx_strand_id
1 'polypeptide(L)'
;MTGAGGSPRAIAERLLATVDPAAWQLTGGAAAFRIAIAGTSIAFDASAATLGKAFEQLAFAVEARIAFERASAMLAAAPTAGPLPLWLVSGSDVLARWLRWSGSEKALRKTLRLSDALSQAPVAGHLARRARRQLGQYAARIRVRQGVAVAEAIELAERPVSVAVLGERACIRINVGAFPDTLLGALQQDSGRNALRSLSEVVDHPFIVAADLKLTGVRHAGAAVVFEVESHQAPLAPVPKEAWAVLPRDADPAHPWRPTANEIREHDRLVEAGRRLVGGPA
;
A
#
# COMPACT_ATOMS: atom_id res chain seq x y z
N MET A 1 6.66 9.55 43.34
CA MET A 1 6.56 10.13 41.99
C MET A 1 5.72 9.21 41.13
N THR A 2 4.41 9.48 41.06
CA THR A 2 3.43 8.74 40.25
C THR A 2 3.62 9.11 38.78
N GLY A 3 4.02 8.16 37.96
CA GLY A 3 4.21 8.36 36.52
C GLY A 3 2.94 8.90 35.87
N ALA A 4 3.09 9.90 35.00
CA ALA A 4 2.01 10.58 34.29
C ALA A 4 1.37 9.69 33.19
N GLY A 5 0.86 8.51 33.57
CA GLY A 5 0.01 7.68 32.73
C GLY A 5 -1.45 8.01 33.02
N GLY A 6 -2.13 8.70 32.09
CA GLY A 6 -3.56 8.97 32.20
C GLY A 6 -4.41 7.69 32.22
N SER A 7 -5.70 7.81 32.53
CA SER A 7 -6.64 6.67 32.45
C SER A 7 -6.72 6.09 31.03
N PRO A 8 -7.12 4.81 30.85
CA PRO A 8 -7.26 4.24 29.51
C PRO A 8 -8.12 5.09 28.57
N ARG A 9 -9.19 5.68 29.12
CA ARG A 9 -10.07 6.62 28.40
C ARG A 9 -9.33 7.89 27.96
N ALA A 10 -8.55 8.51 28.84
CA ALA A 10 -7.78 9.71 28.49
C ALA A 10 -6.75 9.44 27.38
N ILE A 11 -6.11 8.27 27.39
CA ILE A 11 -5.18 7.87 26.31
C ILE A 11 -5.95 7.66 24.99
N ALA A 12 -7.11 7.00 25.04
CA ALA A 12 -7.95 6.79 23.87
C ALA A 12 -8.48 8.11 23.27
N GLU A 13 -8.90 9.05 24.12
CA GLU A 13 -9.33 10.39 23.71
C GLU A 13 -8.16 11.19 23.08
N ARG A 14 -6.92 11.02 23.57
CA ARG A 14 -5.72 11.60 22.93
C ARG A 14 -5.44 11.02 21.55
N LEU A 15 -5.63 9.71 21.34
CA LEU A 15 -5.54 9.10 20.00
C LEU A 15 -6.61 9.66 19.06
N LEU A 16 -7.82 9.87 19.55
CA LEU A 16 -8.95 10.39 18.77
C LEU A 16 -8.85 11.88 18.44
N ALA A 17 -8.02 12.64 19.16
CA ALA A 17 -7.90 14.09 18.97
C ALA A 17 -7.29 14.49 17.61
N THR A 18 -6.72 13.55 16.86
CA THR A 18 -6.09 13.78 15.54
C THR A 18 -7.06 13.65 14.37
N VAL A 19 -8.31 13.26 14.62
CA VAL A 19 -9.35 13.06 13.60
C VAL A 19 -10.60 13.88 13.92
N ASP A 20 -11.46 14.10 12.93
CA ASP A 20 -12.72 14.85 13.10
C ASP A 20 -13.58 14.25 14.24
N PRO A 21 -14.00 15.04 15.25
CA PRO A 21 -14.90 14.59 16.30
C PRO A 21 -16.21 13.96 15.80
N ALA A 22 -16.69 14.35 14.62
CA ALA A 22 -17.88 13.77 14.01
C ALA A 22 -17.65 12.35 13.45
N ALA A 23 -16.39 11.93 13.29
CA ALA A 23 -16.01 10.65 12.71
C ALA A 23 -16.02 9.48 13.70
N TRP A 24 -16.23 9.73 14.98
CA TRP A 24 -16.21 8.71 16.02
C TRP A 24 -17.28 8.91 17.08
N GLN A 25 -17.60 7.83 17.79
CA GLN A 25 -18.51 7.86 18.93
C GLN A 25 -17.92 7.07 20.08
N LEU A 26 -17.93 7.66 21.28
CA LEU A 26 -17.54 7.01 22.52
C LEU A 26 -18.79 6.77 23.37
N THR A 27 -18.99 5.53 23.79
CA THR A 27 -20.08 5.11 24.68
C THR A 27 -19.54 4.37 25.89
N GLY A 28 -20.22 4.49 27.04
CA GLY A 28 -19.81 3.82 28.28
C GLY A 28 -19.06 4.72 29.28
N GLY A 29 -18.56 4.09 30.33
CA GLY A 29 -17.98 4.74 31.52
C GLY A 29 -16.46 4.82 31.50
N ALA A 30 -15.84 5.09 32.66
CA ALA A 30 -14.39 5.20 32.78
C ALA A 30 -13.68 3.83 32.78
N ALA A 31 -14.30 2.80 33.37
CA ALA A 31 -13.71 1.46 33.51
C ALA A 31 -13.95 0.56 32.29
N ALA A 32 -15.08 0.75 31.59
CA ALA A 32 -15.42 0.02 30.38
C ALA A 32 -16.15 0.95 29.41
N PHE A 33 -15.64 1.05 28.20
CA PHE A 33 -16.17 1.91 27.15
C PHE A 33 -15.95 1.29 25.77
N ARG A 34 -16.62 1.87 24.77
CA ARG A 34 -16.53 1.42 23.38
C ARG A 34 -16.38 2.63 22.48
N ILE A 35 -15.49 2.52 21.52
CA ILE A 35 -15.25 3.52 20.49
C ILE A 35 -15.69 2.94 19.15
N ALA A 36 -16.55 3.66 18.43
CA ALA A 36 -16.89 3.38 17.03
C ALA A 36 -16.18 4.40 16.13
N ILE A 37 -15.37 3.92 15.16
CA ILE A 37 -14.60 4.74 14.21
C ILE A 37 -14.24 3.89 12.99
N ALA A 38 -14.20 4.48 11.78
CA ALA A 38 -13.75 3.79 10.55
C ALA A 38 -14.48 2.45 10.28
N GLY A 39 -15.80 2.42 10.52
CA GLY A 39 -16.65 1.22 10.40
C GLY A 39 -16.32 0.10 11.40
N THR A 40 -15.49 0.36 12.40
CA THR A 40 -15.02 -0.60 13.41
C THR A 40 -15.52 -0.21 14.79
N SER A 41 -15.84 -1.19 15.63
CA SER A 41 -16.20 -0.98 17.03
C SER A 41 -15.17 -1.66 17.94
N ILE A 42 -14.53 -0.87 18.80
CA ILE A 42 -13.40 -1.29 19.62
C ILE A 42 -13.84 -1.19 21.08
N ALA A 43 -13.82 -2.33 21.77
CA ALA A 43 -14.17 -2.40 23.19
C ALA A 43 -12.92 -2.21 24.05
N PHE A 44 -13.04 -1.35 25.05
CA PHE A 44 -12.06 -1.12 26.08
C PHE A 44 -12.62 -1.58 27.41
N ASP A 45 -11.86 -2.44 28.08
CA ASP A 45 -12.10 -2.86 29.44
C ASP A 45 -10.77 -2.70 30.18
N ALA A 46 -10.75 -1.82 31.18
CA ALA A 46 -9.55 -1.50 31.95
C ALA A 46 -8.98 -2.71 32.71
N SER A 47 -9.81 -3.73 32.95
CA SER A 47 -9.40 -4.97 33.63
C SER A 47 -8.97 -6.07 32.66
N ALA A 48 -9.21 -5.90 31.35
CA ALA A 48 -8.92 -6.93 30.38
C ALA A 48 -7.45 -6.98 29.98
N ALA A 49 -6.89 -8.19 29.93
CA ALA A 49 -5.54 -8.44 29.40
C ALA A 49 -5.37 -8.01 27.92
N THR A 50 -6.47 -7.83 27.19
CA THR A 50 -6.48 -7.41 25.78
C THR A 50 -6.46 -5.89 25.59
N LEU A 51 -6.37 -5.10 26.65
CA LEU A 51 -6.39 -3.63 26.57
C LEU A 51 -5.31 -3.06 25.64
N GLY A 52 -4.09 -3.64 25.65
CA GLY A 52 -3.02 -3.24 24.71
C GLY A 52 -3.42 -3.41 23.24
N LYS A 53 -4.09 -4.53 22.91
CA LYS A 53 -4.61 -4.80 21.56
C LYS A 53 -5.73 -3.83 21.18
N ALA A 54 -6.56 -3.40 22.13
CA ALA A 54 -7.59 -2.39 21.89
C ALA A 54 -6.97 -1.04 21.50
N PHE A 55 -5.86 -0.65 22.14
CA PHE A 55 -5.11 0.55 21.74
C PHE A 55 -4.50 0.44 20.34
N GLU A 56 -3.90 -0.70 19.99
CA GLU A 56 -3.39 -0.94 18.63
C GLU A 56 -4.49 -0.85 17.58
N GLN A 57 -5.63 -1.49 17.84
CA GLN A 57 -6.80 -1.42 16.96
C GLN A 57 -7.30 0.02 16.79
N LEU A 58 -7.29 0.81 17.87
CA LEU A 58 -7.70 2.21 17.83
C LEU A 58 -6.71 3.05 17.02
N ALA A 59 -5.40 2.87 17.22
CA ALA A 59 -4.37 3.55 16.45
C ALA A 59 -4.54 3.27 14.94
N PHE A 60 -4.68 2.01 14.53
CA PHE A 60 -4.91 1.68 13.13
C PHE A 60 -6.21 2.30 12.58
N ALA A 61 -7.27 2.38 13.38
CA ALA A 61 -8.54 2.97 12.95
C ALA A 61 -8.46 4.49 12.79
N VAL A 62 -7.72 5.16 13.69
CA VAL A 62 -7.38 6.59 13.57
C VAL A 62 -6.56 6.83 12.31
N GLU A 63 -5.54 6.02 12.06
CA GLU A 63 -4.69 6.12 10.86
C GLU A 63 -5.47 5.94 9.55
N ALA A 64 -6.38 4.96 9.52
CA ALA A 64 -7.29 4.76 8.39
C ALA A 64 -8.20 5.99 8.19
N ARG A 65 -8.67 6.61 9.28
CA ARG A 65 -9.50 7.80 9.21
C ARG A 65 -8.74 9.03 8.73
N ILE A 66 -7.52 9.27 9.24
CA ILE A 66 -6.60 10.31 8.73
C ILE A 66 -6.40 10.13 7.23
N ALA A 67 -6.15 8.89 6.78
CA ALA A 67 -5.93 8.61 5.37
C ALA A 67 -7.15 8.94 4.52
N PHE A 68 -8.35 8.59 4.98
CA PHE A 68 -9.60 8.91 4.30
C PHE A 68 -9.87 10.42 4.24
N GLU A 69 -9.67 11.14 5.33
CA GLU A 69 -9.86 12.60 5.41
C GLU A 69 -8.88 13.32 4.49
N ARG A 70 -7.61 12.93 4.49
CA ARG A 70 -6.60 13.48 3.58
C ARG A 70 -6.91 13.21 2.12
N ALA A 71 -7.25 11.97 1.77
CA ALA A 71 -7.65 11.65 0.39
C ALA A 71 -8.88 12.46 -0.05
N SER A 72 -9.85 12.68 0.84
CA SER A 72 -11.03 13.50 0.58
C SER A 72 -10.67 14.97 0.39
N ALA A 73 -9.79 15.53 1.23
CA ALA A 73 -9.29 16.90 1.11
C ALA A 73 -8.51 17.09 -0.20
N MET A 74 -7.66 16.14 -0.57
CA MET A 74 -6.93 16.16 -1.85
C MET A 74 -7.89 16.20 -3.05
N LEU A 75 -8.98 15.42 -3.02
CA LEU A 75 -10.01 15.43 -4.07
C LEU A 75 -10.79 16.75 -4.13
N ALA A 76 -11.08 17.33 -2.97
CA ALA A 76 -11.74 18.63 -2.90
C ALA A 76 -10.83 19.75 -3.47
N ALA A 77 -9.52 19.66 -3.21
CA ALA A 77 -8.53 20.63 -3.68
C ALA A 77 -8.20 20.49 -5.18
N ALA A 78 -8.19 19.25 -5.71
CA ALA A 78 -7.98 18.97 -7.13
C ALA A 78 -9.14 18.14 -7.70
N PRO A 79 -10.32 18.76 -7.95
CA PRO A 79 -11.50 18.05 -8.43
C PRO A 79 -11.25 17.36 -9.77
N THR A 80 -11.62 16.08 -9.85
CA THR A 80 -11.54 15.32 -11.10
C THR A 80 -12.93 14.97 -11.61
N ALA A 81 -13.22 15.28 -12.87
CA ALA A 81 -14.43 14.78 -13.53
C ALA A 81 -14.34 13.25 -13.72
N GLY A 82 -15.33 12.52 -13.21
CA GLY A 82 -15.46 11.08 -13.39
C GLY A 82 -14.87 10.22 -12.26
N PRO A 83 -14.39 8.99 -12.58
CA PRO A 83 -13.90 8.05 -11.56
C PRO A 83 -12.66 8.57 -10.82
N LEU A 84 -12.37 7.97 -9.67
CA LEU A 84 -11.22 8.35 -8.84
C LEU A 84 -9.90 8.39 -9.64
N PRO A 85 -9.03 9.38 -9.38
CA PRO A 85 -7.76 9.49 -10.04
C PRO A 85 -6.76 8.45 -9.55
N LEU A 86 -5.82 8.08 -10.43
CA LEU A 86 -4.74 7.15 -10.08
C LEU A 86 -3.67 7.77 -9.18
N TRP A 87 -3.62 9.11 -9.06
CA TRP A 87 -2.71 9.77 -8.12
C TRP A 87 -3.14 9.63 -6.66
N LEU A 88 -4.31 9.04 -6.36
CA LEU A 88 -4.73 8.59 -5.02
C LEU A 88 -4.39 7.12 -4.72
N VAL A 89 -3.68 6.46 -5.62
CA VAL A 89 -3.27 5.08 -5.46
C VAL A 89 -1.78 5.02 -5.68
N SER A 90 -1.06 4.43 -4.74
CA SER A 90 0.36 4.15 -4.85
C SER A 90 0.59 2.74 -5.34
N GLY A 91 1.71 2.50 -5.99
CA GLY A 91 2.18 1.15 -6.32
C GLY A 91 3.58 1.23 -6.88
N SER A 92 4.06 0.12 -7.43
CA SER A 92 5.31 0.13 -8.19
C SER A 92 5.21 1.07 -9.39
N ASP A 93 6.29 1.81 -9.63
CA ASP A 93 6.49 2.57 -10.86
C ASP A 93 6.43 1.69 -12.11
N VAL A 94 6.84 0.42 -12.03
CA VAL A 94 6.67 -0.59 -13.08
C VAL A 94 5.18 -0.82 -13.39
N LEU A 95 4.32 -0.89 -12.36
CA LEU A 95 2.87 -0.99 -12.56
C LEU A 95 2.31 0.29 -13.20
N ALA A 96 2.78 1.47 -12.80
CA ALA A 96 2.38 2.72 -13.43
C ALA A 96 2.74 2.75 -14.93
N ARG A 97 3.96 2.33 -15.29
CA ARG A 97 4.39 2.17 -16.70
C ARG A 97 3.50 1.17 -17.43
N TRP A 98 3.17 0.04 -16.82
CA TRP A 98 2.31 -0.98 -17.41
C TRP A 98 0.89 -0.49 -17.66
N LEU A 99 0.30 0.24 -16.71
CA LEU A 99 -1.06 0.79 -16.84
C LEU A 99 -1.14 1.76 -18.02
N ARG A 100 -0.14 2.65 -18.16
CA ARG A 100 -0.01 3.57 -19.29
C ARG A 100 0.15 2.83 -20.61
N TRP A 101 1.13 1.93 -20.69
CA TRP A 101 1.43 1.16 -21.90
C TRP A 101 0.25 0.30 -22.35
N SER A 102 -0.48 -0.34 -21.43
CA SER A 102 -1.62 -1.22 -21.76
C SER A 102 -2.92 -0.46 -22.01
N GLY A 103 -2.98 0.84 -21.69
CA GLY A 103 -4.20 1.64 -21.68
C GLY A 103 -5.23 1.17 -20.64
N SER A 104 -4.78 0.51 -19.57
CA SER A 104 -5.67 -0.04 -18.53
C SER A 104 -6.04 0.94 -17.42
N GLU A 105 -5.47 2.15 -17.42
CA GLU A 105 -5.73 3.18 -16.41
C GLU A 105 -7.22 3.45 -16.21
N LYS A 106 -7.96 3.71 -17.30
CA LYS A 106 -9.40 3.99 -17.25
C LYS A 106 -10.19 2.81 -16.66
N ALA A 107 -9.78 1.58 -16.94
CA ALA A 107 -10.44 0.40 -16.41
C ALA A 107 -10.20 0.27 -14.90
N LEU A 108 -8.95 0.45 -14.44
CA LEU A 108 -8.62 0.44 -13.02
C LEU A 108 -9.39 1.52 -12.26
N ARG A 109 -9.36 2.77 -12.75
CA ARG A 109 -10.04 3.91 -12.13
C ARG A 109 -11.54 3.67 -11.88
N LYS A 110 -12.23 3.00 -12.81
CA LYS A 110 -13.65 2.65 -12.68
C LYS A 110 -13.95 1.65 -11.56
N THR A 111 -12.96 0.89 -11.11
CA THR A 111 -13.11 -0.10 -10.02
C THR A 111 -12.76 0.47 -8.65
N LEU A 112 -12.17 1.67 -8.61
CA LEU A 112 -11.73 2.31 -7.37
C LEU A 112 -12.92 2.95 -6.67
N ARG A 113 -12.93 2.83 -5.34
CA ARG A 113 -13.86 3.52 -4.45
C ARG A 113 -13.12 4.09 -3.26
N LEU A 114 -13.57 5.24 -2.79
CA LEU A 114 -13.19 5.73 -1.48
C LEU A 114 -13.83 4.85 -0.42
N SER A 115 -13.11 4.58 0.64
CA SER A 115 -13.61 3.84 1.78
C SER A 115 -12.92 4.32 3.03
N ASP A 116 -13.67 4.49 4.11
CA ASP A 116 -13.18 4.78 5.45
C ASP A 116 -13.02 3.51 6.29
N ALA A 117 -13.30 2.32 5.74
CA ALA A 117 -13.16 1.07 6.46
C ALA A 117 -11.68 0.74 6.68
N LEU A 118 -11.32 0.33 7.90
CA LEU A 118 -9.95 0.10 8.37
C LEU A 118 -9.02 -0.64 7.39
N SER A 119 -9.49 -1.75 6.81
CA SER A 119 -8.70 -2.60 5.88
C SER A 119 -8.71 -2.13 4.42
N GLN A 120 -9.40 -1.03 4.13
CA GLN A 120 -9.65 -0.51 2.78
C GLN A 120 -9.20 0.94 2.62
N ALA A 121 -9.11 1.73 3.70
CA ALA A 121 -8.92 3.16 3.62
C ALA A 121 -7.53 3.62 3.13
N PRO A 122 -7.45 4.63 2.25
CA PRO A 122 -8.57 5.46 1.80
C PRO A 122 -9.25 4.97 0.52
N VAL A 123 -8.57 4.12 -0.25
CA VAL A 123 -9.04 3.64 -1.56
C VAL A 123 -8.92 2.13 -1.63
N ALA A 124 -10.00 1.50 -2.09
CA ALA A 124 -10.03 0.08 -2.40
C ALA A 124 -10.57 -0.16 -3.81
N GLY A 125 -10.21 -1.31 -4.38
CA GLY A 125 -10.68 -1.70 -5.70
C GLY A 125 -10.11 -3.05 -6.12
N HIS A 126 -10.74 -3.63 -7.14
CA HIS A 126 -10.25 -4.85 -7.76
C HIS A 126 -10.54 -4.82 -9.25
N LEU A 127 -9.49 -4.98 -10.04
CA LEU A 127 -9.56 -5.14 -11.48
C LEU A 127 -9.16 -6.56 -11.83
N ALA A 128 -10.11 -7.34 -12.35
CA ALA A 128 -9.85 -8.58 -13.05
C ALA A 128 -10.35 -8.44 -14.47
N ARG A 129 -9.47 -8.59 -15.46
CA ARG A 129 -9.86 -8.50 -16.87
C ARG A 129 -9.05 -9.42 -17.75
N ARG A 130 -9.66 -9.82 -18.86
CA ARG A 130 -8.89 -10.28 -20.02
C ARG A 130 -8.12 -9.09 -20.59
N ALA A 131 -6.84 -9.29 -20.82
CA ALA A 131 -5.98 -8.32 -21.46
C ALA A 131 -6.10 -8.44 -22.99
N ARG A 132 -5.56 -7.46 -23.71
CA ARG A 132 -5.67 -7.43 -25.16
C ARG A 132 -4.60 -8.35 -25.75
N ARG A 133 -5.00 -9.44 -26.40
CA ARG A 133 -4.09 -10.42 -27.03
C ARG A 133 -3.09 -9.77 -27.99
N GLN A 134 -3.52 -8.73 -28.71
CA GLN A 134 -2.65 -7.96 -29.62
C GLN A 134 -1.46 -7.28 -28.93
N LEU A 135 -1.50 -7.13 -27.59
CA LEU A 135 -0.40 -6.59 -26.79
C LEU A 135 0.51 -7.70 -26.23
N GLY A 136 0.32 -8.95 -26.66
CA GLY A 136 1.00 -10.12 -26.07
C GLY A 136 0.38 -10.58 -24.74
N GLN A 137 -0.67 -9.91 -24.25
CA GLN A 137 -1.20 -10.14 -22.91
C GLN A 137 -2.50 -10.93 -22.88
N TYR A 138 -2.68 -11.72 -21.83
CA TYR A 138 -3.81 -12.64 -21.69
C TYR A 138 -4.77 -12.22 -20.58
N ALA A 139 -4.28 -11.99 -19.37
CA ALA A 139 -5.07 -11.54 -18.24
C ALA A 139 -4.29 -10.60 -17.32
N ALA A 140 -5.04 -9.74 -16.61
CA ALA A 140 -4.50 -8.90 -15.56
C ALA A 140 -5.42 -8.92 -14.32
N ARG A 141 -4.80 -9.07 -13.15
CA ARG A 141 -5.42 -9.03 -11.83
C ARG A 141 -4.69 -8.01 -10.97
N ILE A 142 -5.37 -6.92 -10.63
CA ILE A 142 -4.85 -5.85 -9.80
C ILE A 142 -5.80 -5.65 -8.62
N ARG A 143 -5.24 -5.65 -7.42
CA ARG A 143 -5.98 -5.36 -6.19
C ARG A 143 -5.46 -4.07 -5.60
N VAL A 144 -6.37 -3.20 -5.20
CA VAL A 144 -6.06 -1.99 -4.43
C VAL A 144 -6.63 -2.16 -3.04
N ARG A 145 -5.77 -2.06 -2.02
CA ARG A 145 -6.16 -2.01 -0.61
C ARG A 145 -5.37 -0.92 0.07
N GLN A 146 -6.06 -0.13 0.90
CA GLN A 146 -5.46 0.95 1.65
C GLN A 146 -4.68 1.96 0.79
N GLY A 147 -5.22 2.24 -0.40
CA GLY A 147 -4.56 3.10 -1.39
C GLY A 147 -3.32 2.49 -2.05
N VAL A 148 -2.99 1.22 -1.82
CA VAL A 148 -1.85 0.54 -2.44
C VAL A 148 -2.32 -0.49 -3.46
N ALA A 149 -1.85 -0.35 -4.70
CA ALA A 149 -2.09 -1.27 -5.78
C ALA A 149 -1.00 -2.36 -5.83
N VAL A 150 -1.46 -3.60 -5.91
CA VAL A 150 -0.63 -4.77 -6.20
C VAL A 150 -1.22 -5.49 -7.41
N ALA A 151 -0.42 -5.62 -8.46
CA ALA A 151 -0.72 -6.55 -9.54
C ALA A 151 -0.37 -7.97 -9.07
N GLU A 152 -1.40 -8.74 -8.78
CA GLU A 152 -1.27 -10.13 -8.33
C GLU A 152 -0.80 -11.04 -9.47
N ALA A 153 -1.23 -10.72 -10.69
CA ALA A 153 -0.80 -11.40 -11.91
C ALA A 153 -1.06 -10.53 -13.14
N ILE A 154 -0.04 -10.38 -13.98
CA ILE A 154 -0.16 -9.87 -15.35
C ILE A 154 0.48 -10.91 -16.26
N GLU A 155 -0.31 -11.57 -17.10
CA GLU A 155 0.18 -12.58 -18.05
C GLU A 155 0.73 -11.88 -19.30
N LEU A 156 2.04 -12.01 -19.52
CA LEU A 156 2.79 -11.31 -20.57
C LEU A 156 3.05 -12.15 -21.82
N ALA A 157 3.17 -13.48 -21.71
CA ALA A 157 3.37 -14.34 -22.88
C ALA A 157 2.88 -15.75 -22.59
N GLU A 158 2.41 -16.47 -23.61
CA GLU A 158 2.02 -17.88 -23.51
C GLU A 158 3.21 -18.83 -23.74
N ARG A 159 4.26 -18.39 -24.44
CA ARG A 159 5.42 -19.22 -24.79
C ARG A 159 6.72 -18.41 -24.76
N PRO A 160 7.56 -18.56 -23.71
CA PRO A 160 7.26 -19.26 -22.45
C PRO A 160 6.20 -18.53 -21.62
N VAL A 161 5.45 -19.27 -20.80
CA VAL A 161 4.41 -18.68 -19.93
C VAL A 161 5.06 -17.72 -18.95
N SER A 162 4.76 -16.43 -19.09
CA SER A 162 5.40 -15.36 -18.32
C SER A 162 4.35 -14.56 -17.55
N VAL A 163 4.55 -14.39 -16.24
CA VAL A 163 3.63 -13.71 -15.33
C VAL A 163 4.38 -12.67 -14.51
N ALA A 164 3.95 -11.41 -14.56
CA ALA A 164 4.46 -10.36 -13.70
C ALA A 164 3.62 -10.22 -12.42
N VAL A 165 4.31 -10.03 -11.30
CA VAL A 165 3.74 -9.67 -9.99
C VAL A 165 4.37 -8.35 -9.59
N LEU A 166 3.55 -7.30 -9.48
CA LEU A 166 4.02 -5.92 -9.29
C LEU A 166 3.39 -5.34 -8.02
N GLY A 167 4.14 -5.32 -6.92
CA GLY A 167 3.72 -4.79 -5.62
C GLY A 167 4.84 -4.00 -4.97
N GLU A 168 5.18 -4.33 -3.72
CA GLU A 168 6.40 -3.82 -3.04
C GLU A 168 7.67 -4.16 -3.82
N ARG A 169 7.70 -5.37 -4.39
CA ARG A 169 8.70 -5.82 -5.35
C ARG A 169 8.04 -6.01 -6.71
N ALA A 170 8.81 -5.76 -7.75
CA ALA A 170 8.42 -6.07 -9.11
C ALA A 170 9.17 -7.33 -9.57
N CYS A 171 8.40 -8.38 -9.86
CA CYS A 171 8.93 -9.68 -10.24
C CYS A 171 8.30 -10.13 -11.54
N ILE A 172 9.11 -10.72 -12.43
CA ILE A 172 8.64 -11.40 -13.64
C ILE A 172 9.05 -12.87 -13.53
N ARG A 173 8.04 -13.73 -13.49
CA ARG A 173 8.20 -15.19 -13.41
C ARG A 173 8.02 -15.78 -14.80
N ILE A 174 8.96 -16.62 -15.21
CA ILE A 174 8.88 -17.39 -16.45
C ILE A 174 8.81 -18.87 -16.08
N ASN A 175 7.73 -19.54 -16.46
CA ASN A 175 7.56 -20.98 -16.26
C ASN A 175 8.27 -21.72 -17.39
N VAL A 176 9.46 -22.20 -17.09
CA VAL A 176 10.41 -22.88 -17.98
C VAL A 176 11.15 -23.91 -17.13
N GLY A 177 11.59 -25.00 -17.75
CA GLY A 177 12.47 -25.95 -17.08
C GLY A 177 13.67 -25.24 -16.43
N ALA A 178 14.28 -25.87 -15.43
CA ALA A 178 15.40 -25.28 -14.71
C ALA A 178 16.49 -24.81 -15.69
N PHE A 179 16.67 -23.49 -15.78
CA PHE A 179 17.86 -22.90 -16.40
C PHE A 179 19.11 -23.43 -15.69
N PRO A 180 20.20 -23.73 -16.40
CA PRO A 180 21.47 -24.04 -15.76
C PRO A 180 21.90 -22.96 -14.77
N ASP A 181 22.37 -23.36 -13.58
CA ASP A 181 22.85 -22.43 -12.54
C ASP A 181 23.97 -21.51 -13.05
N THR A 182 24.77 -21.99 -14.00
CA THR A 182 25.83 -21.20 -14.66
C THR A 182 25.27 -20.02 -15.46
N LEU A 183 24.13 -20.19 -16.13
CA LEU A 183 23.45 -19.10 -16.85
C LEU A 183 22.78 -18.14 -15.86
N LEU A 184 22.21 -18.64 -14.76
CA LEU A 184 21.68 -17.78 -13.71
C LEU A 184 22.77 -16.93 -13.08
N GLY A 185 23.92 -17.52 -12.73
CA GLY A 185 25.08 -16.79 -12.23
C GLY A 185 25.56 -15.71 -13.20
N ALA A 186 25.58 -16.00 -14.51
CA ALA A 186 25.94 -15.01 -15.53
C ALA A 186 24.93 -13.85 -15.69
N LEU A 187 23.66 -14.09 -15.33
CA LEU A 187 22.57 -13.12 -15.35
C LEU A 187 22.44 -12.34 -14.03
N GLN A 188 22.98 -12.86 -12.93
CA GLN A 188 23.03 -12.15 -11.65
C GLN A 188 23.90 -10.88 -11.79
N GLN A 189 23.53 -9.85 -11.03
CA GLN A 189 24.30 -8.62 -10.98
C GLN A 189 25.63 -8.89 -10.26
N ASP A 190 26.75 -8.71 -10.97
CA ASP A 190 28.06 -8.60 -10.36
C ASP A 190 28.15 -7.25 -9.65
N SER A 191 28.54 -7.25 -8.37
CA SER A 191 28.69 -6.03 -7.56
C SER A 191 29.74 -5.03 -8.10
N GLY A 192 30.55 -5.45 -9.08
CA GLY A 192 31.54 -4.61 -9.77
C GLY A 192 31.05 -3.96 -11.08
N ARG A 193 29.81 -4.20 -11.51
CA ARG A 193 29.27 -3.59 -12.74
C ARG A 193 28.51 -2.30 -12.44
N ASN A 194 28.91 -1.22 -13.12
CA ASN A 194 28.30 0.11 -12.96
C ASN A 194 26.89 0.24 -13.59
N ALA A 195 26.45 -0.72 -14.40
CA ALA A 195 25.18 -0.64 -15.12
C ALA A 195 24.35 -1.91 -14.91
N LEU A 196 23.11 -1.73 -14.47
CA LEU A 196 22.13 -2.81 -14.38
C LEU A 196 21.79 -3.34 -15.78
N ARG A 197 21.70 -4.66 -15.90
CA ARG A 197 21.33 -5.35 -17.15
C ARG A 197 19.86 -5.10 -17.46
N SER A 198 19.53 -5.01 -18.74
CA SER A 198 18.13 -4.90 -19.15
C SER A 198 17.48 -6.27 -19.18
N LEU A 199 16.26 -6.38 -18.66
CA LEU A 199 15.46 -7.61 -18.72
C LEU A 199 15.13 -7.99 -20.18
N SER A 200 15.11 -7.03 -21.10
CA SER A 200 14.88 -7.30 -22.52
C SER A 200 15.97 -8.16 -23.16
N GLU A 201 17.15 -8.30 -22.54
CA GLU A 201 18.18 -9.25 -22.97
C GLU A 201 17.74 -10.71 -22.80
N VAL A 202 16.77 -10.97 -21.91
CA VAL A 202 16.29 -12.31 -21.56
C VAL A 202 14.86 -12.54 -22.04
N VAL A 203 14.01 -11.51 -21.94
CA VAL A 203 12.58 -11.61 -22.23
C VAL A 203 12.20 -10.64 -23.33
N ASP A 204 11.98 -11.19 -24.52
CA ASP A 204 11.45 -10.43 -25.65
C ASP A 204 9.93 -10.26 -25.49
N HIS A 205 9.53 -9.17 -24.82
CA HIS A 205 8.14 -8.76 -24.69
C HIS A 205 8.00 -7.24 -24.90
N PRO A 206 7.02 -6.76 -25.70
CA PRO A 206 6.94 -5.34 -26.05
C PRO A 206 6.86 -4.37 -24.86
N PHE A 207 6.18 -4.75 -23.77
CA PHE A 207 6.17 -3.96 -22.54
C PHE A 207 7.55 -3.89 -21.88
N ILE A 208 8.29 -5.01 -21.82
CA ILE A 208 9.59 -5.08 -21.15
C ILE A 208 10.60 -4.21 -21.89
N VAL A 209 10.60 -4.31 -23.23
CA VAL A 209 11.41 -3.47 -24.11
C VAL A 209 11.04 -1.99 -23.96
N ALA A 210 9.76 -1.64 -24.03
CA ALA A 210 9.31 -0.26 -23.95
C ALA A 210 9.54 0.38 -22.56
N ALA A 211 9.50 -0.41 -21.49
CA ALA A 211 9.69 0.09 -20.13
C ALA A 211 11.16 0.07 -19.66
N ASP A 212 12.07 -0.49 -20.46
CA ASP A 212 13.50 -0.69 -20.17
C ASP A 212 13.75 -1.20 -18.74
N LEU A 213 13.10 -2.31 -18.38
CA LEU A 213 13.14 -2.83 -17.02
C LEU A 213 14.54 -3.36 -16.68
N LYS A 214 15.10 -2.92 -15.56
CA LYS A 214 16.43 -3.30 -15.11
C LYS A 214 16.39 -4.45 -14.12
N LEU A 215 17.26 -5.43 -14.30
CA LEU A 215 17.40 -6.59 -13.42
C LEU A 215 18.14 -6.23 -12.13
N THR A 216 17.53 -6.54 -10.98
CA THR A 216 18.17 -6.45 -9.66
C THR A 216 18.50 -7.82 -9.09
N GLY A 217 17.85 -8.88 -9.56
CA GLY A 217 18.14 -10.23 -9.13
C GLY A 217 17.53 -11.30 -10.04
N VAL A 218 18.08 -12.50 -9.98
CA VAL A 218 17.53 -13.67 -10.68
C VAL A 218 17.73 -14.92 -9.82
N ARG A 219 16.70 -15.76 -9.73
CA ARG A 219 16.73 -16.99 -8.92
C ARG A 219 15.78 -18.05 -9.44
N HIS A 220 16.04 -19.30 -9.05
CA HIS A 220 15.10 -20.40 -9.20
C HIS A 220 13.91 -20.30 -8.22
N ALA A 221 12.75 -20.78 -8.66
CA ALA A 221 11.56 -20.94 -7.85
C ALA A 221 10.73 -22.16 -8.34
N GLY A 222 11.18 -23.37 -7.96
CA GLY A 222 10.66 -24.62 -8.49
C GLY A 222 10.99 -24.75 -9.98
N ALA A 223 10.00 -25.13 -10.80
CA ALA A 223 10.12 -25.21 -12.26
C ALA A 223 9.97 -23.84 -12.96
N ALA A 224 10.53 -22.78 -12.38
CA ALA A 224 10.50 -21.45 -12.97
C ALA A 224 11.71 -20.63 -12.56
N VAL A 225 11.96 -19.59 -13.34
CA VAL A 225 12.93 -18.54 -13.01
C VAL A 225 12.17 -17.26 -12.70
N VAL A 226 12.59 -16.60 -11.62
CA VAL A 226 12.05 -15.32 -11.19
C VAL A 226 13.11 -14.26 -11.36
N PHE A 227 12.78 -13.27 -12.19
CA PHE A 227 13.56 -12.06 -12.39
C PHE A 227 12.98 -10.98 -11.50
N GLU A 228 13.79 -10.43 -10.63
CA GLU A 228 13.46 -9.25 -9.84
C GLU A 228 13.96 -8.03 -10.60
N VAL A 229 13.08 -7.03 -10.70
CA VAL A 229 13.40 -5.78 -11.39
C VAL A 229 13.41 -4.61 -10.43
N GLU A 230 14.22 -3.61 -10.77
CA GLU A 230 14.26 -2.36 -10.04
C GLU A 230 12.88 -1.70 -10.05
N SER A 231 12.41 -1.31 -8.87
CA SER A 231 11.13 -0.63 -8.74
C SER A 231 11.08 0.21 -7.48
N HIS A 232 10.34 1.32 -7.58
CA HIS A 232 10.08 2.22 -6.47
C HIS A 232 8.59 2.39 -6.25
N GLN A 233 8.19 2.61 -5.00
CA GLN A 233 6.81 2.97 -4.68
C GLN A 233 6.57 4.44 -4.97
N ALA A 234 5.51 4.73 -5.71
CA ALA A 234 5.06 6.07 -6.00
C ALA A 234 3.55 6.09 -6.30
N PRO A 235 2.90 7.26 -6.25
CA PRO A 235 1.58 7.43 -6.84
C PRO A 235 1.57 6.95 -8.31
N LEU A 236 0.53 6.21 -8.70
CA LEU A 236 0.42 5.62 -10.05
C LEU A 236 0.24 6.68 -11.16
N ALA A 237 -0.10 7.91 -10.77
CA ALA A 237 -0.05 9.09 -11.62
C ALA A 237 0.49 10.30 -10.81
N PRO A 238 1.03 11.34 -11.47
CA PRO A 238 1.48 12.54 -10.78
C PRO A 238 0.38 13.20 -9.96
N VAL A 239 0.70 13.57 -8.73
CA VAL A 239 -0.23 14.26 -7.82
C VAL A 239 -0.24 15.76 -8.18
N PRO A 240 -1.42 16.38 -8.41
CA PRO A 240 -1.53 17.81 -8.68
C PRO A 240 -0.98 18.67 -7.54
N LYS A 241 -0.52 19.88 -7.85
CA LYS A 241 0.07 20.80 -6.85
C LYS A 241 -0.95 21.22 -5.80
N GLU A 242 -2.20 21.38 -6.22
CA GLU A 242 -3.33 21.78 -5.38
C GLU A 242 -3.65 20.69 -4.35
N ALA A 243 -3.59 19.42 -4.76
CA ALA A 243 -3.76 18.28 -3.86
C ALA A 243 -2.59 18.17 -2.86
N TRP A 244 -1.36 18.48 -3.29
CA TRP A 244 -0.21 18.56 -2.39
C TRP A 244 -0.34 19.66 -1.34
N ALA A 245 -0.93 20.80 -1.71
CA ALA A 245 -0.99 21.98 -0.86
C ALA A 245 -1.87 21.79 0.41
N VAL A 246 -2.78 20.81 0.42
CA VAL A 246 -3.65 20.51 1.57
C VAL A 246 -3.08 19.46 2.52
N LEU A 247 -1.91 18.90 2.21
CA LEU A 247 -1.27 17.87 3.02
C LEU A 247 -0.26 18.47 4.01
N PRO A 248 0.08 17.73 5.08
CA PRO A 248 1.22 18.08 5.93
C PRO A 248 2.51 18.25 5.12
N ARG A 249 3.39 19.14 5.58
CA ARG A 249 4.69 19.40 4.91
C ARG A 249 5.61 18.18 4.87
N ASP A 250 5.46 17.28 5.83
CA ASP A 250 6.20 16.04 6.00
C ASP A 250 5.42 14.80 5.49
N ALA A 251 4.39 15.00 4.66
CA ALA A 251 3.66 13.90 4.04
C ALA A 251 4.59 13.06 3.14
N ASP A 252 4.40 11.73 3.18
CA ASP A 252 5.20 10.80 2.40
C ASP A 252 4.93 10.96 0.89
N PRO A 253 5.94 11.27 0.05
CA PRO A 253 5.78 11.37 -1.40
C PRO A 253 5.27 10.09 -2.07
N ALA A 254 5.57 8.92 -1.50
CA ALA A 254 5.10 7.65 -2.03
C ALA A 254 3.63 7.39 -1.68
N HIS A 255 3.17 7.85 -0.50
CA HIS A 255 1.81 7.65 0.01
C HIS A 255 1.23 8.92 0.65
N PRO A 256 0.92 9.97 -0.14
CA PRO A 256 0.66 11.33 0.38
C PRO A 256 -0.47 11.44 1.40
N TRP A 257 -1.49 10.60 1.28
CA TRP A 257 -2.64 10.57 2.18
C TRP A 257 -2.36 9.87 3.51
N ARG A 258 -1.30 9.08 3.65
CA ARG A 258 -1.05 8.33 4.89
C ARG A 258 -0.71 9.27 6.06
N PRO A 259 -0.90 8.81 7.31
CA PRO A 259 -0.29 9.43 8.48
C PRO A 259 1.20 9.66 8.28
N THR A 260 1.72 10.78 8.78
CA THR A 260 3.14 11.09 8.67
C THR A 260 3.94 10.27 9.68
N ALA A 261 5.26 10.14 9.47
CA ALA A 261 6.12 9.44 10.42
C ALA A 261 6.10 10.08 11.83
N ASN A 262 5.75 11.36 11.96
CA ASN A 262 5.57 12.01 13.26
C ASN A 262 4.28 11.54 13.94
N GLU A 263 3.18 11.46 13.19
CA GLU A 263 1.87 11.03 13.70
C GLU A 263 1.90 9.56 14.12
N ILE A 264 2.48 8.69 13.29
CA ILE A 264 2.64 7.26 13.60
C ILE A 264 3.45 7.10 14.89
N ARG A 265 4.57 7.83 15.04
CA ARG A 265 5.38 7.79 16.26
C ARG A 265 4.62 8.24 17.51
N GLU A 266 3.73 9.22 17.38
CA GLU A 266 2.89 9.64 18.51
C GLU A 266 1.82 8.60 18.84
N HIS A 267 1.19 7.99 17.82
CA HIS A 267 0.28 6.88 18.02
C HIS A 267 0.97 5.69 18.72
N ASP A 268 2.16 5.31 18.27
CA ASP A 268 2.95 4.23 18.89
C ASP A 268 3.26 4.54 20.36
N ARG A 269 3.63 5.78 20.69
CA ARG A 269 3.85 6.20 22.09
C ARG A 269 2.59 6.07 22.94
N LEU A 270 1.42 6.43 22.39
CA LEU A 270 0.14 6.32 23.09
C LEU A 270 -0.27 4.85 23.27
N VAL A 271 -0.04 4.01 22.26
CA VAL A 271 -0.24 2.56 22.34
C VAL A 271 0.65 1.94 23.43
N GLU A 272 1.93 2.31 23.45
CA GLU A 272 2.87 1.86 24.49
C GLU A 272 2.46 2.33 25.89
N ALA A 273 2.01 3.58 26.03
CA ALA A 273 1.47 4.08 27.29
C ALA A 273 0.25 3.25 27.75
N GLY A 274 -0.64 2.90 26.82
CA GLY A 274 -1.78 2.02 27.06
C GLY A 274 -1.40 0.60 27.46
N ARG A 275 -0.41 -0.02 26.79
CA ARG A 275 0.13 -1.36 27.12
C ARG A 275 0.71 -1.39 28.53
N ARG A 276 1.41 -0.33 28.96
CA ARG A 276 1.97 -0.21 30.33
C ARG A 276 0.94 -0.10 31.43
N LEU A 277 -0.33 0.21 31.12
CA LEU A 277 -1.40 0.16 32.13
C LEU A 277 -1.78 -1.28 32.53
N VAL A 278 -1.47 -2.27 31.68
CA VAL A 278 -1.74 -3.70 31.91
C VAL A 278 -0.58 -4.38 32.64
N GLY A 279 0.66 -3.92 32.42
CA GLY A 279 1.85 -4.39 33.12
C GLY A 279 2.20 -3.48 34.29
N GLY A 280 1.92 -3.91 35.53
CA GLY A 280 2.48 -3.28 36.74
C GLY A 280 4.02 -3.20 36.68
N PRO A 281 4.65 -2.37 37.54
CA PRO A 281 6.07 -2.01 37.40
C PRO A 281 6.98 -3.24 37.40
N ALA A 282 8.04 -3.16 36.60
CA ALA A 282 9.17 -4.08 36.62
C ALA A 282 9.82 -4.17 38.02
#